data_AF-A0AA39M8W0-F1
#
_entry.id   AF-A0AA39M8W0-F1
#
_cell.length_a   1.000
_cell.length_b   1.000
_cell.length_c   1.000
_cell.angle_alpha   90.00
_cell.angle_beta   90.00
_cell.angle_gamma   90.00
#
_symmetry.space_group_name_H-M   'P 1'
#
loop_
_entity.id
_entity.type
_entity.pdbx_description
1 polymer ?
#
loop_
_entity_poly.entity_id
_entity_poly.type
_entity_poly.pdbx_seq_one_letter_code
_entity_poly.pdbx_strand_id
1 'polypeptide(L)'
;MDSSPGSKNGRRESRLLNTNVRYEERNEADEKFEWQFSLVMAKINGFSEKESLDNLIALSNVDKASFENCCAGLVYAFLVDPERANKAL
;
A
#
# COMPACT_ATOMS: atom_id res chain seq x y z
N MET A 1 -33.99 -5.38 18.52
CA MET A 1 -34.01 -5.38 17.05
C MET A 1 -32.76 -4.66 16.62
N ASP A 2 -31.79 -5.43 16.17
CA ASP A 2 -30.46 -4.98 15.81
C ASP A 2 -30.50 -4.58 14.33
N SER A 3 -30.30 -3.31 14.03
CA SER A 3 -30.26 -2.80 12.66
C SER A 3 -28.92 -2.12 12.41
N SER A 4 -27.88 -2.96 12.38
CA SER A 4 -26.65 -2.63 11.66
C SER A 4 -26.92 -2.73 10.16
N PRO A 5 -26.82 -1.65 9.37
CA PRO A 5 -26.95 -1.75 7.93
C PRO A 5 -25.71 -2.48 7.41
N GLY A 6 -25.97 -3.68 6.88
CA GLY A 6 -24.95 -4.55 6.34
C GLY A 6 -24.07 -3.86 5.31
N SER A 7 -22.77 -4.14 5.44
CA SER A 7 -21.77 -4.13 4.39
C SER A 7 -22.37 -4.63 3.06
N LYS A 8 -22.70 -3.70 2.16
CA LYS A 8 -23.05 -3.99 0.78
C LYS A 8 -21.89 -3.48 -0.07
N ASN A 9 -20.98 -4.39 -0.44
CA ASN A 9 -19.92 -4.20 -1.42
C ASN A 9 -19.03 -2.97 -1.22
N GLY A 10 -18.19 -2.99 -0.18
CA GLY A 10 -17.15 -1.99 0.04
C GLY A 10 -16.08 -2.02 -1.06
N ARG A 11 -16.39 -1.47 -2.24
CA ARG A 11 -15.39 -1.13 -3.25
C ARG A 11 -14.53 -0.03 -2.65
N ARG A 12 -13.34 -0.38 -2.21
CA ARG A 12 -12.34 0.57 -1.72
C ARG A 12 -11.99 1.52 -2.87
N GLU A 13 -12.08 2.81 -2.62
CA GLU A 13 -11.70 3.84 -3.59
C GLU A 13 -10.18 3.85 -3.78
N SER A 14 -9.73 4.02 -5.03
CA SER A 14 -8.31 4.18 -5.33
C SER A 14 -7.76 5.42 -4.63
N ARG A 15 -6.61 5.27 -3.97
CA ARG A 15 -5.89 6.42 -3.40
C ARG A 15 -4.99 7.13 -4.42
N LEU A 16 -4.74 6.52 -5.58
CA LEU A 16 -3.84 7.02 -6.61
C LEU A 16 -4.58 7.66 -7.78
N LEU A 17 -5.71 7.08 -8.18
CA LEU A 17 -6.47 7.46 -9.37
C LEU A 17 -7.82 8.05 -8.98
N ASN A 18 -8.18 9.16 -9.60
CA ASN A 18 -9.55 9.68 -9.50
C ASN A 18 -10.46 8.83 -10.38
N THR A 19 -11.18 7.89 -9.76
CA THR A 19 -12.04 6.92 -10.46
C THR A 19 -13.50 7.14 -10.13
N ASN A 20 -14.38 6.93 -11.12
CA ASN A 20 -15.81 6.89 -10.85
C ASN A 20 -16.26 5.47 -10.56
N VAL A 21 -16.37 5.13 -9.27
CA VAL A 21 -16.70 3.79 -8.74
C VAL A 21 -17.97 3.15 -9.36
N ARG A 22 -18.88 3.99 -9.92
CA ARG A 22 -20.11 3.53 -10.57
C ARG A 22 -19.93 3.06 -12.01
N TYR A 23 -18.91 3.56 -12.72
CA TYR A 23 -18.78 3.37 -14.18
C TYR A 23 -17.44 2.78 -14.59
N GLU A 24 -16.44 2.82 -13.72
CA GLU A 24 -15.10 2.35 -14.01
C GLU A 24 -14.79 1.07 -13.25
N GLU A 25 -14.17 0.12 -13.96
CA GLU A 25 -13.58 -1.06 -13.35
C GLU A 25 -12.30 -0.68 -12.60
N ARG A 26 -11.92 -1.49 -11.61
CA ARG A 26 -10.69 -1.23 -10.86
C ARG A 26 -9.49 -1.39 -11.79
N ASN A 27 -8.55 -0.46 -11.67
CA ASN A 27 -7.33 -0.49 -12.45
C ASN A 27 -6.36 -1.54 -11.87
N GLU A 28 -6.03 -2.57 -12.66
CA GLU A 28 -5.15 -3.66 -12.22
C GLU A 28 -3.77 -3.18 -11.74
N ALA A 29 -3.22 -2.14 -12.36
CA ALA A 29 -1.94 -1.57 -11.95
C ALA A 29 -2.06 -0.87 -10.59
N ASP A 30 -3.15 -0.16 -10.34
CA ASP A 30 -3.42 0.46 -9.04
C ASP A 30 -3.62 -0.59 -7.94
N GLU A 31 -4.37 -1.67 -8.21
CA GLU A 31 -4.51 -2.79 -7.27
C GLU A 31 -3.15 -3.41 -6.92
N LYS A 32 -2.29 -3.57 -7.93
CA LYS A 32 -0.93 -4.08 -7.73
C LYS A 32 -0.10 -3.15 -6.85
N PHE A 33 -0.18 -1.83 -7.07
CA PHE A 33 0.52 -0.87 -6.24
C PHE A 33 -0.01 -0.84 -4.80
N GLU A 34 -1.34 -0.93 -4.58
CA GLU A 34 -1.92 -1.03 -3.24
C GLU A 34 -1.42 -2.27 -2.49
N TRP A 35 -1.30 -3.40 -3.19
CA TRP A 35 -0.75 -4.62 -2.63
C TRP A 35 0.73 -4.46 -2.25
N GLN A 36 1.55 -3.89 -3.15
CA GLN A 36 2.97 -3.61 -2.90
C GLN A 36 3.16 -2.65 -1.73
N PHE A 37 2.33 -1.61 -1.64
CA PHE A 37 2.30 -0.70 -0.51
C PHE A 37 1.98 -1.43 0.80
N SER A 38 0.97 -2.30 0.80
CA SER A 38 0.60 -3.09 1.97
C SER A 38 1.74 -4.00 2.45
N LEU A 39 2.50 -4.56 1.50
CA LEU A 39 3.68 -5.37 1.77
C LEU A 39 4.78 -4.55 2.45
N VAL A 40 5.06 -3.33 1.97
CA VAL A 40 6.02 -2.40 2.59
C VAL A 40 5.56 -1.97 3.98
N MET A 41 4.29 -1.59 4.14
CA MET A 41 3.75 -1.17 5.43
C MET A 41 3.79 -2.27 6.48
N ALA A 42 3.69 -3.54 6.09
CA ALA A 42 3.87 -4.68 6.99
C ALA A 42 5.31 -4.83 7.52
N LYS A 43 6.31 -4.21 6.87
CA LYS A 43 7.70 -4.17 7.31
C LYS A 43 8.05 -2.98 8.19
N ILE A 44 7.19 -1.96 8.23
CA ILE A 44 7.44 -0.66 8.89
C ILE A 44 6.52 -0.46 10.10
N ASN A 45 5.24 -0.81 9.99
CA ASN A 45 4.26 -0.50 11.04
C ASN A 45 4.56 -1.24 12.35
N GLY A 46 4.71 -0.48 13.43
CA GLY A 46 4.96 -1.02 14.77
C GLY A 46 6.43 -1.29 15.08
N PHE A 47 7.34 -1.05 14.14
CA PHE A 47 8.78 -1.19 14.32
C PHE A 47 9.46 0.17 14.56
N SER A 48 10.63 0.14 15.19
CA SER A 48 11.52 1.31 15.21
C SER A 48 12.02 1.64 13.80
N GLU A 49 12.58 2.83 13.60
CA GLU A 49 13.14 3.26 12.32
C GLU A 49 14.24 2.31 11.84
N LYS A 50 15.16 1.95 12.73
CA LYS A 50 16.24 1.01 12.43
C LYS A 50 15.71 -0.37 12.02
N GLU A 51 14.78 -0.93 12.80
CA GLU A 51 14.18 -2.24 12.49
C GLU A 51 13.39 -2.21 11.18
N SER A 52 12.70 -1.10 10.90
CA SER A 52 11.99 -0.90 9.64
C SER A 52 12.96 -0.93 8.46
N LEU A 53 14.09 -0.23 8.57
CA LEU A 53 15.13 -0.22 7.54
C LEU A 53 15.72 -1.61 7.33
N ASP A 54 16.09 -2.31 8.41
CA ASP A 54 16.64 -3.66 8.34
C ASP A 54 15.64 -4.63 7.69
N ASN A 55 14.34 -4.51 8.00
CA ASN A 55 13.28 -5.32 7.41
C ASN A 55 13.08 -5.03 5.90
N LEU A 56 13.17 -3.77 5.49
CA LEU A 56 13.05 -3.38 4.07
C LEU A 56 14.26 -3.86 3.26
N ILE A 57 15.46 -3.75 3.81
CA ILE A 57 16.70 -4.27 3.21
C ILE A 57 16.62 -5.80 3.06
N ALA A 58 16.16 -6.50 4.09
CA ALA A 58 15.99 -7.94 4.05
C ALA A 58 15.00 -8.36 2.95
N LEU A 59 13.88 -7.65 2.83
CA LEU A 59 12.89 -7.87 1.77
C LEU A 59 13.47 -7.60 0.38
N SER A 60 14.15 -6.47 0.19
CA SER A 60 14.68 -6.09 -1.13
C SER A 60 15.79 -7.01 -1.62
N ASN A 61 16.43 -7.75 -0.73
CA ASN A 61 17.53 -8.67 -1.04
C ASN A 61 17.09 -10.12 -1.29
N VAL A 62 15.80 -10.45 -1.21
CA VAL A 62 15.31 -11.83 -1.45
C VAL A 62 15.51 -12.23 -2.92
N ASP A 63 14.94 -11.44 -3.83
CA ASP A 63 15.04 -11.62 -5.27
C ASP A 63 14.66 -10.32 -6.00
N LYS A 64 14.82 -10.31 -7.32
CA LYS A 64 14.49 -9.15 -8.16
C LYS A 64 13.01 -8.74 -8.02
N ALA A 65 12.09 -9.69 -7.93
CA ALA A 65 10.66 -9.39 -7.83
C ALA A 65 10.34 -8.70 -6.49
N SER A 66 10.95 -9.15 -5.41
CA SER A 66 10.82 -8.58 -4.07
C SER A 66 11.44 -7.19 -3.98
N PHE A 67 12.57 -6.96 -4.64
CA PHE A 67 13.15 -5.64 -4.83
C PHE A 67 12.17 -4.69 -5.53
N GLU A 68 11.65 -5.08 -6.69
CA GLU A 68 10.70 -4.27 -7.46
C GLU A 68 9.42 -3.99 -6.67
N ASN A 69 8.89 -4.99 -5.95
CA ASN A 69 7.72 -4.83 -5.10
C ASN A 69 7.97 -3.87 -3.93
N CYS A 70 9.15 -3.94 -3.31
CA CYS A 70 9.55 -3.05 -2.23
C CYS A 70 9.62 -1.59 -2.73
N CYS A 71 10.35 -1.36 -3.84
CA CYS A 71 10.47 -0.03 -4.44
C CYS A 71 9.12 0.53 -4.88
N ALA A 72 8.28 -0.26 -5.55
CA ALA A 72 6.97 0.16 -6.00
C ALA A 72 6.03 0.53 -4.84
N GLY A 73 6.07 -0.25 -3.75
CA GLY A 73 5.31 0.05 -2.54
C GLY A 73 5.75 1.34 -1.85
N LEU A 74 7.06 1.62 -1.81
CA LEU A 74 7.61 2.88 -1.28
C LEU A 74 7.22 4.09 -2.16
N VAL A 75 7.29 3.95 -3.48
CA VAL A 75 6.84 5.00 -4.42
C VAL A 75 5.35 5.27 -4.24
N TYR A 76 4.52 4.23 -4.12
CA TYR A 76 3.10 4.42 -3.85
C TYR A 76 2.87 5.15 -2.52
N ALA A 77 3.57 4.76 -1.45
CA ALA A 77 3.52 5.47 -0.16
C ALA A 77 3.80 6.97 -0.31
N PHE A 78 4.83 7.32 -1.09
CA PHE A 78 5.20 8.71 -1.37
C PHE A 78 4.08 9.48 -2.10
N LEU A 79 3.41 8.83 -3.05
CA LEU A 79 2.37 9.46 -3.87
C LEU A 79 1.04 9.64 -3.12
N VAL A 80 0.66 8.69 -2.26
CA VAL A 80 -0.68 8.69 -1.62
C VAL A 80 -0.67 9.07 -0.15
N ASP A 81 0.50 9.20 0.47
CA ASP A 81 0.66 9.48 1.90
C ASP A 81 1.88 10.36 2.19
N PRO A 82 1.87 11.63 1.76
CA PRO A 82 3.02 12.54 1.89
C PRO A 82 3.42 12.79 3.35
N GLU A 83 2.51 12.67 4.31
CA GLU A 83 2.83 12.80 5.75
C GLU A 83 3.66 11.62 6.26
N ARG A 84 3.36 10.39 5.80
CA ARG A 84 4.14 9.20 6.15
C ARG A 84 5.39 9.02 5.30
N ALA A 85 5.41 9.60 4.10
CA ALA A 85 6.56 9.57 3.21
C ALA A 85 7.83 10.17 3.85
N ASN A 86 7.68 11.23 4.65
CA ASN A 86 8.77 11.84 5.39
C ASN A 86 9.40 10.93 6.48
N LYS A 87 8.74 9.81 6.84
CA LYS A 87 9.28 8.81 7.78
C LYS A 87 10.03 7.66 7.07
N ALA A 88 9.92 7.58 5.75
CA ALA A 88 10.53 6.53 4.93
C ALA A 88 11.88 6.97 4.30
N LEU A 89 12.34 8.19 4.61
CA LEU A 89 13.64 8.78 4.27
C LEU A 89 14.42 9.04 5.57
#